data_AF-A0A1I5U9B7-F1
#
_entry.id   AF-A0A1I5U9B7-F1
#
_cell.length_a   1.000
_cell.length_b   1.000
_cell.length_c   1.000
_cell.angle_alpha   90.00
_cell.angle_beta   90.00
_cell.angle_gamma   90.00
#
_symmetry.space_group_name_H-M   'P 1'
#
loop_
_entity.id
_entity.type
_entity.pdbx_description
1 polymer ?
#
loop_
_entity_poly.entity_id
_entity_poly.type
_entity_poly.pdbx_seq_one_letter_code
_entity_poly.pdbx_strand_id
1 'polypeptide(L)'
;MWSAYRDAEIGVGDVVVDLSRTTSLQVTGVASKRAGEHPKVRSDRTADLFGVDEDELVYHCVFLPDGDDAISPPSKTYAYPASRLLRYPVEEATPNERLQREWLTNVLEELAVEANELGAQQRICLREVVSNAFGSEVAGLLEEFVEAAGGEA
;
A
#
# COMPACT_ATOMS: atom_id res chain seq x y z
N MET A 1 1.51 -14.91 -28.03
CA MET A 1 1.66 -15.55 -26.70
C MET A 1 1.51 -14.49 -25.61
N TRP A 2 0.31 -13.91 -25.42
CA TRP A 2 0.04 -12.81 -24.47
C TRP A 2 -1.16 -13.11 -23.55
N SER A 3 -1.45 -14.40 -23.31
CA SER A 3 -2.67 -14.83 -22.63
C SER A 3 -2.47 -15.21 -21.16
N ALA A 4 -1.24 -15.37 -20.68
CA ALA A 4 -0.96 -15.89 -19.34
C ALA A 4 -0.85 -14.80 -18.25
N TYR A 5 -0.97 -13.52 -18.61
CA TYR A 5 -0.69 -12.40 -17.71
C TYR A 5 -1.93 -11.68 -17.17
N ARG A 6 -3.14 -12.23 -17.40
CA ARG A 6 -4.41 -11.65 -16.92
C ARG A 6 -4.90 -12.21 -15.57
N ASP A 7 -4.22 -13.20 -15.01
CA ASP A 7 -4.85 -14.07 -14.00
C ASP A 7 -4.69 -13.62 -12.54
N ALA A 8 -4.08 -12.47 -12.28
CA ALA A 8 -3.97 -11.96 -10.92
C ALA A 8 -4.74 -10.64 -10.75
N GLU A 9 -5.77 -10.69 -9.90
CA GLU A 9 -6.63 -9.56 -9.56
C GLU A 9 -5.79 -8.37 -9.05
N ILE A 10 -6.16 -7.15 -9.43
CA ILE A 10 -5.45 -5.94 -9.00
C ILE A 10 -5.71 -5.71 -7.51
N GLY A 11 -4.64 -5.59 -6.72
CA GLY A 11 -4.67 -5.35 -5.29
C GLY A 11 -4.02 -4.03 -4.87
N VAL A 12 -4.19 -3.67 -3.60
CA VAL A 12 -3.48 -2.52 -3.00
C VAL A 12 -1.98 -2.82 -2.93
N GLY A 13 -1.15 -1.86 -3.29
CA GLY A 13 0.30 -1.98 -3.39
C GLY A 13 0.80 -2.36 -4.79
N ASP A 14 -0.07 -2.86 -5.68
CA ASP A 14 0.32 -3.23 -7.03
C ASP A 14 0.77 -2.02 -7.85
N VAL A 15 1.77 -2.26 -8.70
CA VAL A 15 2.17 -1.35 -9.76
C VAL A 15 1.36 -1.65 -11.00
N VAL A 16 0.74 -0.63 -11.57
CA VAL A 16 -0.14 -0.74 -12.74
C VAL A 16 0.23 0.32 -13.78
N VAL A 17 -0.13 0.08 -15.04
CA VAL A 17 -0.02 1.04 -16.14
C VAL A 17 -1.40 1.57 -16.48
N ASP A 18 -1.56 2.89 -16.52
CA ASP A 18 -2.71 3.52 -17.18
C ASP A 18 -2.60 3.30 -18.70
N LEU A 19 -3.44 2.44 -19.26
CA LEU A 19 -3.44 2.10 -20.68
C LEU A 19 -3.71 3.29 -21.60
N SER A 20 -4.31 4.37 -21.10
CA SER A 20 -4.60 5.57 -21.91
C SER A 20 -3.40 6.49 -22.10
N ARG A 21 -2.46 6.48 -21.15
CA ARG A 21 -1.31 7.39 -21.11
C ARG A 21 0.02 6.66 -21.08
N THR A 22 0.01 5.35 -20.91
CA THR A 22 1.21 4.52 -20.75
C THR A 22 2.06 4.97 -19.55
N THR A 23 1.40 5.42 -18.48
CA THR A 23 2.05 5.95 -17.28
C THR A 23 1.95 4.94 -16.13
N SER A 24 3.05 4.73 -15.42
CA SER A 24 3.11 3.85 -14.25
C SER A 24 2.48 4.51 -13.02
N LEU A 25 1.66 3.73 -12.32
CA LEU A 25 0.94 4.12 -11.13
C LEU A 25 1.12 3.06 -10.06
N GLN A 26 0.90 3.44 -8.80
CA GLN A 26 0.75 2.49 -7.69
C GLN A 26 -0.68 2.54 -7.17
N VAL A 27 -1.28 1.37 -6.91
CA VAL A 27 -2.59 1.25 -6.28
C VAL A 27 -2.46 1.48 -4.78
N THR A 28 -3.21 2.44 -4.25
CA THR A 28 -3.22 2.78 -2.82
C THR A 28 -4.52 2.39 -2.12
N GLY A 29 -5.54 1.99 -2.88
CA GLY A 29 -6.82 1.60 -2.33
C GLY A 29 -7.85 1.23 -3.39
N VAL A 30 -9.03 0.82 -2.92
CA VAL A 30 -10.21 0.59 -3.76
C VAL A 30 -11.25 1.65 -3.37
N ALA A 31 -11.84 2.31 -4.36
CA ALA A 31 -12.89 3.28 -4.12
C ALA A 31 -14.15 2.57 -3.59
N SER A 32 -14.90 3.26 -2.72
CA SER A 32 -16.15 2.73 -2.18
C SER A 32 -17.28 2.62 -3.21
N LYS A 33 -17.13 3.27 -4.37
CA LYS A 33 -18.12 3.32 -5.46
C LYS A 33 -17.63 2.57 -6.69
N ARG A 34 -18.56 1.90 -7.36
CA ARG A 34 -18.33 1.28 -8.69
C ARG A 34 -18.23 2.34 -9.79
N ALA A 35 -17.74 1.95 -10.97
CA ALA A 35 -17.46 2.88 -12.06
C ALA A 35 -18.69 3.71 -12.48
N GLY A 36 -19.87 3.09 -12.57
CA GLY A 36 -21.14 3.75 -12.92
C GLY A 36 -21.61 4.78 -11.89
N GLU A 37 -21.19 4.65 -10.63
CA GLU A 37 -21.55 5.54 -9.53
C GLU A 37 -20.47 6.56 -9.18
N HIS A 38 -19.24 6.35 -9.67
CA HIS A 38 -18.10 7.17 -9.33
C HIS A 38 -18.07 8.44 -10.20
N PRO A 39 -18.25 9.65 -9.63
CA PRO A 39 -18.55 10.86 -10.39
C PRO A 39 -17.45 11.28 -11.35
N LYS A 40 -16.18 10.96 -11.05
CA LYS A 40 -15.03 11.25 -11.91
C LYS A 40 -14.84 10.22 -13.03
N VAL A 41 -15.26 8.97 -12.80
CA VAL A 41 -15.05 7.86 -13.76
C VAL A 41 -16.20 7.85 -14.76
N ARG A 42 -17.45 7.98 -14.29
CA ARG A 42 -18.63 8.13 -15.16
C ARG A 42 -18.55 9.32 -16.12
N SER A 43 -17.85 10.39 -15.73
CA SER A 43 -17.65 11.57 -16.58
C SER A 43 -16.40 11.49 -17.46
N ASP A 44 -15.58 10.45 -17.33
CA ASP A 44 -14.33 10.33 -18.06
C ASP A 44 -14.62 9.93 -19.51
N ARG A 45 -14.30 10.82 -20.45
CA ARG A 45 -14.50 10.61 -21.90
C ARG A 45 -13.68 9.44 -22.45
N THR A 46 -12.70 8.94 -21.68
CA THR A 46 -11.93 7.75 -22.04
C THR A 46 -12.57 6.45 -21.55
N ALA A 47 -13.59 6.50 -20.68
CA ALA A 47 -14.25 5.30 -20.17
C ALA A 47 -14.87 4.45 -21.31
N ASP A 48 -15.50 5.11 -22.28
CA ASP A 48 -16.07 4.44 -23.45
C ASP A 48 -15.01 3.74 -24.32
N LEU A 49 -13.77 4.25 -24.33
CA LEU A 49 -12.67 3.68 -25.12
C LEU A 49 -12.14 2.36 -24.53
N PHE A 50 -12.31 2.16 -23.22
CA PHE A 50 -11.87 0.95 -22.51
C PHE A 50 -13.02 -0.02 -22.23
N GLY A 51 -14.25 0.30 -22.68
CA GLY A 51 -15.42 -0.54 -22.45
C GLY A 51 -15.71 -0.72 -20.96
N VAL A 52 -15.59 0.37 -20.20
CA VAL A 52 -15.79 0.38 -18.74
C VAL A 52 -17.18 -0.15 -18.39
N ASP A 53 -17.22 -1.21 -17.60
CA ASP A 53 -18.48 -1.76 -17.06
C ASP A 53 -18.93 -0.92 -15.87
N GLU A 54 -20.21 -0.59 -15.75
CA GLU A 54 -20.73 0.20 -14.65
C GLU A 54 -20.47 -0.45 -13.29
N ASP A 55 -20.44 -1.78 -13.24
CA ASP A 55 -20.23 -2.57 -12.02
C ASP A 55 -18.75 -2.80 -11.66
N GLU A 56 -17.81 -2.37 -12.52
CA GLU A 56 -16.40 -2.65 -12.28
C GLU A 56 -15.82 -1.87 -11.09
N LEU A 57 -14.78 -2.44 -10.49
CA LEU A 57 -14.05 -1.82 -9.41
C LEU A 57 -13.30 -0.58 -9.90
N VAL A 58 -13.31 0.45 -9.07
CA VAL A 58 -12.52 1.66 -9.27
C VAL A 58 -11.39 1.67 -8.25
N TYR A 59 -10.16 1.75 -8.74
CA TYR A 59 -8.96 1.79 -7.92
C TYR A 59 -8.50 3.22 -7.69
N HIS A 60 -8.00 3.45 -6.48
CA HIS A 60 -7.28 4.66 -6.12
C HIS A 60 -5.80 4.47 -6.41
N CYS A 61 -5.26 5.35 -7.25
CA CYS A 61 -3.88 5.25 -7.71
C CYS A 61 -3.14 6.57 -7.52
N VAL A 62 -1.83 6.48 -7.33
CA VAL A 62 -0.90 7.59 -7.32
C VAL A 62 0.11 7.40 -8.46
N PHE A 63 0.63 8.51 -8.99
CA PHE A 63 1.74 8.42 -9.94
C PHE A 63 2.97 7.90 -9.21
N LEU A 64 3.65 6.93 -9.81
CA LEU A 64 4.97 6.56 -9.35
C LEU A 64 5.93 7.70 -9.70
N PRO A 65 6.58 8.32 -8.70
CA PRO A 65 7.53 9.38 -8.96
C PRO A 65 8.75 8.83 -9.72
N ASP A 66 9.24 9.60 -10.68
CA ASP A 66 10.48 9.35 -11.41
C ASP A 66 11.55 10.39 -11.04
N GLY A 67 12.83 9.99 -11.09
CA GLY A 67 13.96 10.89 -10.79
C GLY A 67 14.06 11.31 -9.31
N ASP A 68 14.54 12.54 -9.08
CA ASP A 68 14.86 13.06 -7.75
C ASP A 68 13.63 13.26 -6.85
N ASP A 69 12.42 13.30 -7.43
CA ASP A 69 11.15 13.43 -6.72
C ASP A 69 10.69 12.10 -6.08
N ALA A 70 11.42 10.99 -6.28
CA ALA A 70 11.11 9.66 -5.73
C ALA A 70 11.06 9.61 -4.19
N ILE A 71 11.58 10.63 -3.52
CA ILE A 71 11.66 10.71 -2.05
C ILE A 71 10.41 11.40 -1.46
N SER A 72 9.61 12.09 -2.28
CA SER A 72 8.45 12.83 -1.81
C SER A 72 7.17 11.98 -1.83
N PRO A 73 6.34 12.01 -0.76
CA PRO A 73 5.08 11.30 -0.76
C PRO A 73 4.13 11.85 -1.84
N PRO A 74 3.31 11.00 -2.46
CA PRO A 74 2.42 11.41 -3.53
C PRO A 74 1.39 12.43 -3.03
N SER A 75 1.30 13.57 -3.72
CA SER A 75 0.47 14.70 -3.31
C SER A 75 -1.02 14.55 -3.64
N LYS A 76 -1.37 13.60 -4.52
CA LYS A 76 -2.74 13.44 -5.01
C LYS A 76 -3.05 12.02 -5.46
N THR A 77 -4.24 11.57 -5.10
CA THR A 77 -4.81 10.29 -5.52
C THR A 77 -5.81 10.50 -6.66
N TYR A 78 -5.81 9.56 -7.60
CA TYR A 78 -6.64 9.55 -8.80
C TYR A 78 -7.45 8.25 -8.85
N ALA A 79 -8.59 8.28 -9.54
CA ALA A 79 -9.51 7.15 -9.60
C ALA A 79 -9.53 6.56 -11.00
N TYR A 80 -9.34 5.24 -11.11
CA TYR A 80 -9.24 4.53 -12.38
C TYR A 80 -10.11 3.28 -12.37
N PRO A 81 -10.93 3.03 -13.41
CA PRO A 81 -11.62 1.75 -13.57
C PRO A 81 -10.61 0.62 -13.86
N ALA A 82 -10.92 -0.60 -13.42
CA ALA A 82 -10.03 -1.76 -13.56
C ALA A 82 -9.63 -2.03 -15.02
N SER A 83 -10.57 -1.91 -15.96
CA SER A 83 -10.41 -2.12 -17.40
C SER A 83 -9.38 -1.21 -18.07
N ARG A 84 -9.08 -0.06 -17.45
CA ARG A 84 -8.07 0.90 -17.92
C ARG A 84 -6.67 0.61 -17.35
N LEU A 85 -6.56 -0.27 -16.37
CA LEU A 85 -5.31 -0.58 -15.70
C LEU A 85 -4.75 -1.92 -16.19
N LEU A 86 -3.46 -1.92 -16.48
CA LEU A 86 -2.71 -3.16 -16.70
C LEU A 86 -1.72 -3.35 -15.57
N ARG A 87 -1.90 -4.40 -14.77
CA ARG A 87 -0.95 -4.74 -13.71
C ARG A 87 0.41 -5.11 -14.30
N TYR A 88 1.47 -4.49 -13.78
CA TYR A 88 2.82 -4.96 -14.08
C TYR A 88 2.99 -6.35 -13.47
N PRO A 89 3.50 -7.34 -14.22
CA PRO A 89 3.93 -8.59 -13.63
C PRO A 89 5.16 -8.27 -12.77
N VAL A 90 4.93 -8.00 -11.49
CA VAL A 90 6.00 -8.02 -10.51
C VAL A 90 6.38 -9.48 -10.37
N GLU A 91 7.67 -9.82 -10.44
CA GLU A 91 8.11 -11.09 -9.87
C GLU A 91 7.52 -11.12 -8.46
N GLU A 92 6.73 -12.15 -8.12
CA GLU A 92 6.21 -12.31 -6.78
C GLU A 92 7.34 -11.98 -5.81
N ALA A 93 7.07 -11.08 -4.84
CA ALA A 93 8.05 -10.74 -3.83
C ALA A 93 8.64 -12.07 -3.35
N THR A 94 9.93 -12.28 -3.64
CA THR A 94 10.52 -13.60 -3.39
C THR A 94 10.16 -13.97 -1.96
N PRO A 95 9.77 -15.20 -1.65
CA PRO A 95 9.41 -15.64 -0.29
C PRO A 95 10.58 -15.53 0.71
N ASN A 96 11.69 -14.93 0.27
CA ASN A 96 12.76 -14.38 1.06
C ASN A 96 12.29 -13.16 1.88
N GLU A 97 11.21 -13.34 2.65
CA GLU A 97 10.78 -12.46 3.73
C GLU A 97 11.88 -12.25 4.78
N ARG A 98 12.98 -13.02 4.72
CA ARG A 98 14.11 -12.97 5.64
C ARG A 98 14.64 -11.55 5.81
N LEU A 99 14.87 -10.82 4.72
CA LEU A 99 15.41 -9.45 4.79
C LEU A 99 14.38 -8.46 5.35
N GLN A 100 13.11 -8.61 4.97
CA GLN A 100 12.02 -7.74 5.45
C GLN A 100 11.73 -7.97 6.94
N ARG A 101 11.75 -9.24 7.38
CA ARG A 101 11.64 -9.65 8.78
C ARG A 101 12.86 -9.21 9.58
N GLU A 102 14.08 -9.40 9.06
CA GLU A 102 15.32 -8.90 9.69
C GLU A 102 15.25 -7.37 9.87
N TRP A 103 14.80 -6.64 8.84
CA TRP A 103 14.66 -5.19 8.93
C TRP A 103 13.58 -4.76 9.92
N LEU A 104 12.40 -5.36 9.87
CA LEU A 104 11.32 -5.09 10.82
C LEU A 104 11.76 -5.38 12.25
N THR A 105 12.46 -6.50 12.47
CA THR A 105 13.01 -6.88 13.78
C THR A 105 13.97 -5.82 14.30
N ASN A 106 14.94 -5.39 13.48
CA ASN A 106 15.90 -4.36 13.89
C ASN A 106 15.21 -3.03 14.26
N VAL A 107 14.21 -2.60 13.47
CA VAL A 107 13.46 -1.37 13.76
C VAL A 107 12.66 -1.49 15.06
N LEU A 108 12.03 -2.64 15.30
CA LEU A 108 11.29 -2.88 16.55
C LEU A 108 12.21 -2.95 17.77
N GLU A 109 13.40 -3.54 17.64
CA GLU A 109 14.42 -3.57 18.70
C GLU A 109 14.90 -2.16 19.05
N GLU A 110 15.18 -1.31 18.04
CA GLU A 110 15.56 0.09 18.26
C GLU A 110 14.44 0.88 18.96
N LEU A 111 13.20 0.72 18.50
CA LEU A 111 12.03 1.34 19.13
C LEU A 111 11.80 0.85 20.56
N ALA A 112 12.07 -0.42 20.85
CA ALA A 112 11.94 -0.98 22.19
C ALA A 112 12.96 -0.40 23.17
N VAL A 113 14.21 -0.20 22.73
CA VAL A 113 15.24 0.48 23.53
C VAL A 113 14.83 1.93 23.82
N GLU A 114 14.37 2.68 22.81
CA GLU A 114 13.88 4.04 23.02
C GLU A 114 12.66 4.07 23.94
N ALA A 115 11.73 3.12 23.81
CA ALA A 115 10.53 3.02 24.64
C ALA A 115 10.82 2.84 26.13
N ASN A 116 11.95 2.22 26.48
CA ASN A 116 12.40 2.07 27.87
C ASN A 116 12.86 3.40 28.48
N GLU A 117 13.32 4.34 27.66
CA GLU A 117 13.66 5.69 28.09
C GLU A 117 12.43 6.62 28.19
N LEU A 118 11.31 6.21 27.61
CA LEU A 118 10.06 6.96 27.60
C LEU A 118 9.24 6.79 28.90
N GLY A 119 8.37 7.76 29.18
CA GLY A 119 7.35 7.64 30.23
C GLY A 119 6.20 6.73 29.81
N ALA A 120 5.41 6.25 30.78
CA ALA A 120 4.30 5.32 30.56
C ALA A 120 3.28 5.82 29.51
N GLN A 121 2.98 7.12 29.51
CA GLN A 121 2.04 7.70 28.54
C GLN A 121 2.57 7.67 27.11
N GLN A 122 3.87 7.93 26.92
CA GLN A 122 4.51 7.91 25.61
C GLN A 122 4.65 6.48 25.08
N ARG A 123 4.85 5.48 25.96
CA ARG A 123 4.83 4.05 25.58
C ARG A 123 3.46 3.61 25.04
N ILE A 124 2.38 4.03 25.71
CA ILE A 124 1.01 3.74 25.24
C ILE A 124 0.78 4.36 23.85
N CYS A 125 1.17 5.62 23.65
CA CYS A 125 1.06 6.28 22.34
C CYS A 125 1.87 5.56 21.25
N LEU A 126 3.10 5.12 21.56
CA LEU A 126 3.94 4.39 20.60
C LEU A 126 3.28 3.08 20.16
N ARG A 127 2.75 2.32 21.10
CA ARG A 127 2.01 1.09 20.83
C ARG A 127 0.77 1.34 19.97
N GLU A 128 0.00 2.38 20.27
CA GLU A 128 -1.17 2.75 19.45
C GLU A 128 -0.76 3.12 18.01
N VAL A 129 0.33 3.87 17.85
CA VAL A 129 0.87 4.23 16.53
C VAL A 129 1.29 2.98 15.75
N VAL A 130 2.03 2.06 16.38
CA VAL A 130 2.47 0.82 15.74
C VAL A 130 1.29 -0.09 15.41
N SER A 131 0.31 -0.21 16.31
CA SER A 131 -0.91 -0.98 16.06
C SER A 131 -1.75 -0.41 14.92
N ASN A 132 -1.84 0.91 14.79
CA ASN A 132 -2.59 1.57 13.73
C ASN A 132 -1.88 1.48 12.37
N ALA A 133 -0.55 1.50 12.35
CA ALA A 133 0.24 1.49 11.13
C ALA A 133 0.50 0.07 10.60
N PHE A 134 0.77 -0.89 11.49
CA PHE A 134 1.27 -2.23 11.14
C PHE A 134 0.39 -3.38 11.65
N GLY A 135 -0.67 -3.07 12.41
CA GLY A 135 -1.58 -4.06 12.98
C GLY A 135 -1.16 -4.55 14.37
N SER A 136 -2.10 -5.23 15.03
CA SER A 136 -1.95 -5.67 16.42
C SER A 136 -0.87 -6.73 16.63
N GLU A 137 -0.59 -7.56 15.63
CA GLU A 137 0.47 -8.59 15.72
C GLU A 137 1.86 -7.96 15.83
N VAL A 138 2.14 -6.93 15.02
CA VAL A 138 3.42 -6.20 15.05
C VAL A 138 3.54 -5.36 16.33
N ALA A 139 2.42 -4.81 16.83
CA ALA A 139 2.40 -4.14 18.12
C ALA A 139 2.70 -5.09 19.29
N GLY A 140 2.21 -6.34 19.23
CA GLY A 140 2.55 -7.36 20.22
C GLY A 140 4.03 -7.73 20.20
N LEU A 141 4.64 -7.84 19.01
CA LEU A 141 6.09 -8.05 18.89
C LEU A 141 6.89 -6.91 19.53
N LEU A 142 6.46 -5.66 19.37
CA LEU A 142 7.10 -4.53 20.05
C LEU A 142 7.05 -4.68 21.58
N GLU A 143 5.92 -5.10 22.15
CA GLU A 143 5.79 -5.34 23.59
C GLU A 143 6.78 -6.42 24.07
N GLU A 144 6.90 -7.53 23.32
CA GLU A 144 7.87 -8.59 23.62
C GLU A 144 9.31 -8.06 23.61
N PHE A 145 9.67 -7.19 22.67
CA PHE A 145 11.00 -6.56 22.63
C PHE A 145 11.22 -5.57 23.77
N VAL A 146 10.22 -4.80 24.17
CA VAL A 146 10.28 -3.86 25.31
C VAL A 146 10.54 -4.63 26.60
N GLU A 147 9.79 -5.71 26.83
CA GLU A 147 9.98 -6.62 27.97
C GLU A 147 11.38 -7.25 27.95
N ALA A 148 11.83 -7.76 26.80
CA ALA A 148 13.15 -8.37 26.64
C ALA A 148 14.30 -7.37 26.86
N ALA A 149 14.10 -6.10 26.52
CA ALA A 149 15.05 -5.02 26.75
C ALA A 149 15.05 -4.50 28.20
N GLY A 150 14.23 -5.08 29.09
CA GLY A 150 14.19 -4.75 30.52
C GLY A 150 13.14 -3.72 30.92
N GLY A 151 12.18 -3.40 30.04
CA GLY A 151 11.01 -2.60 30.35
C GLY A 151 9.94 -3.41 31.09
N GLU A 152 9.19 -2.77 31.99
CA GLU A 152 7.90 -3.30 32.43
C GLU A 152 6.84 -2.94 31.37
N ALA A 153 6.11 -3.95 30.86
CA ALA A 153 5.01 -3.80 29.91
C ALA A 153 3.81 -3.05 30.50
#